data_AF-A0A2X4UYC0-F1
#
_entry.id   AF-A0A2X4UYC0-F1
#
_cell.length_a   1.000
_cell.length_b   1.000
_cell.length_c   1.000
_cell.angle_alpha   90.00
_cell.angle_beta   90.00
_cell.angle_gamma   90.00
#
_symmetry.space_group_name_H-M   'P 1'
#
loop_
_entity.id
_entity.type
_entity.pdbx_description
1 polymer ?
#
loop_
_entity_poly.entity_id
_entity_poly.type
_entity_poly.pdbx_seq_one_letter_code
_entity_poly.pdbx_strand_id
1 'polypeptide(L)'
;MMPPGFTPHQKELTLACRNISSGVKVSLSFRGEVDSNMPAALRTSNSNIGVMIEDRFGGPISPQSGRLPVDFLYPSQSGSTRFSVYPINTTGQVPAAGVFTATATIQAEME
;
A
#
# COMPACT_ATOMS: atom_id res chain seq x y z
N MET A 1 -7.49 11.82 8.68
CA MET A 1 -7.66 10.81 9.75
C MET A 1 -8.61 9.72 9.30
N MET A 2 -8.46 8.49 9.82
CA MET A 2 -9.36 7.37 9.50
C MET A 2 -10.80 7.68 9.96
N PRO A 3 -11.84 7.35 9.17
CA PRO A 3 -13.23 7.56 9.56
C PRO A 3 -13.61 6.80 10.83
N PRO A 4 -14.42 7.40 11.72
CA PRO A 4 -14.93 6.72 12.91
C PRO A 4 -15.66 5.41 12.55
N GLY A 5 -15.37 4.33 13.27
CA GLY A 5 -15.99 3.02 13.05
C GLY A 5 -15.45 2.24 11.84
N PHE A 6 -14.52 2.80 11.06
CA PHE A 6 -13.85 2.06 9.99
C PHE A 6 -12.80 1.12 10.57
N THR A 7 -12.83 -0.15 10.15
CA THR A 7 -11.76 -1.11 10.45
C THR A 7 -10.84 -1.23 9.23
N PRO A 8 -9.53 -0.92 9.37
CA PRO A 8 -8.57 -1.07 8.29
C PRO A 8 -8.64 -2.44 7.61
N HIS A 9 -8.59 -2.45 6.29
CA HIS A 9 -8.47 -3.68 5.54
C HIS A 9 -7.02 -4.13 5.53
N GLN A 10 -6.73 -5.17 6.29
CA GLN A 10 -5.41 -5.76 6.33
C GLN A 10 -5.26 -6.80 5.23
N LYS A 11 -4.15 -6.74 4.50
CA LYS A 11 -3.81 -7.65 3.41
C LYS A 11 -2.41 -8.21 3.61
N GLU A 12 -2.26 -9.47 3.24
CA GLU A 12 -0.98 -10.18 3.23
C GLU A 12 -0.66 -10.57 1.79
N LEU A 13 0.58 -10.32 1.38
CA LEU A 13 1.11 -10.71 0.09
C LEU A 13 2.22 -11.71 0.31
N THR A 14 2.15 -12.81 -0.44
CA THR A 14 3.18 -13.83 -0.49
C THR A 14 3.86 -13.80 -1.84
N LEU A 15 5.19 -13.89 -1.84
CA LEU A 15 6.03 -13.96 -3.02
C LEU A 15 6.66 -15.35 -3.07
N ALA A 16 6.54 -16.00 -4.22
CA ALA A 16 7.29 -17.21 -4.52
C ALA A 16 8.31 -16.88 -5.61
N CYS A 17 9.58 -16.83 -5.23
CA CYS A 17 10.69 -16.61 -6.15
C CYS A 17 11.28 -17.94 -6.61
N ARG A 18 11.97 -17.94 -7.75
CA ARG A 18 12.70 -19.10 -8.27
C ARG A 18 14.04 -18.64 -8.81
N ASN A 19 15.08 -19.44 -8.59
CA ASN A 19 16.44 -19.25 -9.11
C ASN A 19 17.10 -17.93 -8.69
N ILE A 20 16.80 -17.44 -7.50
CA ILE A 20 17.51 -16.29 -6.92
C ILE A 20 18.67 -16.74 -6.04
N SER A 21 19.83 -16.09 -6.16
CA SER A 21 20.99 -16.38 -5.33
C SER A 21 20.80 -15.91 -3.89
N SER A 22 21.46 -16.59 -2.94
CA SER A 22 21.51 -16.14 -1.55
C SER A 22 22.20 -14.77 -1.48
N GLY A 23 21.47 -13.76 -0.97
CA GLY A 23 21.97 -12.39 -0.86
C GLY A 23 21.25 -11.36 -1.75
N VAL A 24 20.45 -11.80 -2.73
CA VAL A 24 19.59 -10.90 -3.53
C VAL A 24 18.55 -10.26 -2.63
N LYS A 25 18.50 -8.92 -2.62
CA LYS A 25 17.51 -8.18 -1.86
C LYS A 25 16.24 -8.06 -2.68
N VAL A 26 15.16 -8.65 -2.18
CA VAL A 26 13.82 -8.49 -2.74
C VAL A 26 13.10 -7.38 -1.98
N SER A 27 12.64 -6.36 -2.70
CA SER A 27 11.78 -5.32 -2.15
C SER A 27 10.51 -5.18 -2.97
N LEU A 28 9.46 -4.70 -2.33
CA LEU A 28 8.20 -4.38 -2.98
C LEU A 28 7.97 -2.87 -2.91
N SER A 29 7.44 -2.27 -3.97
CA SER A 29 7.07 -0.86 -4.01
C SER A 29 5.65 -0.67 -4.53
N PHE A 30 4.96 0.36 -4.04
CA PHE A 30 3.67 0.77 -4.60
C PHE A 30 3.87 1.80 -5.70
N ARG A 31 3.04 1.68 -6.75
CA ARG A 31 2.86 2.67 -7.81
C ARG A 31 1.38 2.88 -8.06
N GLY A 32 0.86 3.95 -7.51
CA GLY A 32 -0.46 4.48 -7.81
C GLY A 32 -0.39 6.00 -7.94
N GLU A 33 -1.49 6.55 -8.40
CA GLU A 33 -1.63 7.99 -8.49
C GLU A 33 -1.93 8.58 -7.12
N VAL A 34 -1.23 9.65 -6.76
CA VAL A 34 -1.39 10.31 -5.46
C VAL A 34 -2.60 11.24 -5.46
N ASP A 35 -3.26 11.36 -4.33
CA ASP A 35 -4.30 12.36 -4.11
C ASP A 35 -3.68 13.78 -4.17
N SER A 36 -4.33 14.70 -4.86
CA SER A 36 -3.80 16.06 -5.10
C SER A 36 -3.73 16.92 -3.83
N ASN A 37 -4.57 16.64 -2.85
CA ASN A 37 -4.64 17.36 -1.58
C ASN A 37 -3.77 16.70 -0.50
N MET A 38 -3.58 15.38 -0.60
CA MET A 38 -2.74 14.62 0.32
C MET A 38 -1.87 13.60 -0.44
N PRO A 39 -0.63 13.97 -0.85
CA PRO A 39 0.25 13.10 -1.64
C PRO A 39 0.65 11.77 -0.97
N ALA A 40 0.41 11.62 0.34
CA ALA A 40 0.61 10.38 1.08
C ALA A 40 -0.52 9.34 0.85
N ALA A 41 -1.64 9.75 0.24
CA ALA A 41 -2.79 8.88 -0.04
C ALA A 41 -2.93 8.60 -1.53
N LEU A 42 -3.47 7.44 -1.88
CA LEU A 42 -3.90 7.10 -3.23
C LEU A 42 -5.12 7.95 -3.62
N ARG A 43 -5.10 8.46 -4.85
CA ARG A 43 -6.26 9.10 -5.47
C ARG A 43 -7.37 8.07 -5.66
N THR A 44 -8.59 8.45 -5.32
CA THR A 44 -9.79 7.66 -5.63
C THR A 44 -10.61 8.34 -6.73
N SER A 45 -11.67 7.67 -7.18
CA SER A 45 -12.70 8.29 -8.04
C SER A 45 -13.53 9.38 -7.34
N ASN A 46 -13.35 9.60 -6.03
CA ASN A 46 -13.96 10.68 -5.26
C ASN A 46 -12.88 11.65 -4.78
N SER A 47 -12.92 12.91 -5.25
CA SER A 47 -11.87 13.91 -4.98
C SER A 47 -11.72 14.32 -3.51
N ASN A 48 -12.68 13.96 -2.65
CA ASN A 48 -12.62 14.21 -1.21
C ASN A 48 -12.12 13.01 -0.42
N ILE A 49 -11.91 11.85 -1.08
CA ILE A 49 -11.49 10.61 -0.44
C ILE A 49 -10.16 10.16 -1.05
N GLY A 50 -9.16 10.00 -0.18
CA GLY A 50 -7.93 9.30 -0.48
C GLY A 50 -7.88 7.96 0.24
N VAL A 51 -7.03 7.03 -0.23
CA VAL A 51 -6.76 5.77 0.49
C VAL A 51 -5.34 5.77 1.03
N MET A 52 -5.20 5.65 2.35
CA MET A 52 -3.91 5.48 3.00
C MET A 52 -3.47 4.02 2.92
N ILE A 53 -2.16 3.83 2.81
CA ILE A 53 -1.50 2.54 2.92
C ILE A 53 -0.54 2.62 4.10
N GLU A 54 -0.59 1.65 5.00
CA GLU A 54 0.34 1.53 6.11
C GLU A 54 1.04 0.17 6.08
N ASP A 55 2.30 0.15 6.49
CA ASP A 55 3.03 -1.09 6.70
C ASP A 55 2.54 -1.83 7.95
N ARG A 56 3.11 -3.00 8.19
CA ARG A 56 2.82 -3.83 9.37
C ARG A 56 3.12 -3.16 10.72
N PHE A 57 3.88 -2.07 10.73
CA PHE A 57 4.26 -1.30 11.91
C PHE A 57 3.38 -0.05 12.09
N GLY A 58 2.42 0.19 11.18
CA GLY A 58 1.58 1.39 11.17
C GLY A 58 2.26 2.61 10.54
N GLY A 59 3.41 2.45 9.88
CA GLY A 59 4.09 3.51 9.17
C GLY A 59 3.43 3.77 7.81
N PRO A 60 3.14 5.04 7.44
CA PRO A 60 2.52 5.35 6.16
C PRO A 60 3.47 5.02 5.00
N ILE A 61 2.93 4.39 3.95
CA ILE A 61 3.66 4.03 2.73
C ILE A 61 3.26 4.99 1.62
N SER A 62 4.25 5.66 1.00
CA SER A 62 4.00 6.49 -0.17
C SER A 62 3.42 5.67 -1.32
N PRO A 63 2.31 6.11 -1.95
CA PRO A 63 1.72 5.40 -3.07
C PRO A 63 2.58 5.38 -4.34
N GLN A 64 3.59 6.25 -4.46
CA GLN A 64 4.37 6.44 -5.69
C GLN A 64 5.76 5.78 -5.64
N SER A 65 6.37 5.73 -4.46
CA SER A 65 7.72 5.20 -4.26
C SER A 65 7.93 4.51 -2.91
N GLY A 66 6.86 4.33 -2.13
CA GLY A 66 6.94 3.71 -0.81
C GLY A 66 7.33 2.24 -0.92
N ARG A 67 8.30 1.83 -0.09
CA ARG A 67 8.78 0.46 -0.01
C ARG A 67 8.04 -0.31 1.07
N LEU A 68 7.56 -1.50 0.71
CA LEU A 68 7.03 -2.49 1.62
C LEU A 68 8.19 -3.35 2.15
N PRO A 69 8.37 -3.45 3.48
CA PRO A 69 9.32 -4.39 4.04
C PRO A 69 8.86 -5.82 3.76
N VAL A 70 9.74 -6.64 3.17
CA VAL A 70 9.49 -8.05 2.87
C VAL A 70 10.34 -8.91 3.79
N ASP A 71 9.70 -9.85 4.47
CA ASP A 71 10.41 -10.87 5.24
C ASP A 71 10.69 -12.05 4.29
N PHE A 72 11.94 -12.16 3.83
CA PHE A 72 12.35 -13.13 2.82
C PHE A 72 13.09 -14.32 3.43
N LEU A 73 12.64 -15.53 3.10
CA LEU A 73 13.25 -16.80 3.51
C LEU A 73 14.00 -17.41 2.33
N TYR A 74 15.32 -17.25 2.33
CA TYR A 74 16.18 -17.76 1.25
C TYR A 74 16.11 -19.28 1.05
N PRO A 75 16.07 -20.14 2.09
CA PRO A 75 16.02 -21.59 1.89
C PRO A 75 14.78 -22.04 1.09
N SER A 76 13.63 -21.41 1.30
CA SER A 76 12.37 -21.68 0.60
C SER A 76 12.11 -20.75 -0.59
N GLN A 77 13.00 -19.78 -0.85
CA GLN A 77 12.84 -18.70 -1.81
C GLN A 77 11.45 -18.03 -1.76
N SER A 78 10.94 -17.84 -0.54
CA SER A 78 9.60 -17.29 -0.30
C SER A 78 9.66 -16.00 0.52
N GLY A 79 8.89 -15.00 0.13
CA GLY A 79 8.75 -13.75 0.88
C GLY A 79 7.31 -13.51 1.33
N SER A 80 7.14 -12.77 2.41
CA SER A 80 5.83 -12.28 2.83
C SER A 80 5.90 -10.82 3.28
N THR A 81 4.82 -10.08 3.05
CA THR A 81 4.61 -8.76 3.63
C THR A 81 3.15 -8.54 3.97
N ARG A 82 2.90 -7.63 4.91
CA ARG A 82 1.55 -7.27 5.37
C ARG A 82 1.42 -5.76 5.38
N PHE A 83 0.27 -5.29 4.94
CA PHE A 83 -0.07 -3.88 4.92
C PHE A 83 -1.56 -3.70 5.22
N SER A 84 -1.92 -2.49 5.63
CA SER A 84 -3.29 -2.10 5.91
C SER A 84 -3.68 -0.96 4.98
N VAL A 85 -4.94 -0.93 4.56
CA VAL A 85 -5.50 0.18 3.80
C VAL A 85 -6.77 0.69 4.45
N TYR A 86 -6.96 2.01 4.42
CA TYR A 86 -8.17 2.65 4.91
C TYR A 86 -8.41 3.98 4.18
N PRO A 87 -9.68 4.39 3.97
CA PRO A 87 -9.99 5.66 3.36
C PRO A 87 -9.74 6.80 4.36
N ILE A 88 -9.49 7.99 3.86
CA ILE A 88 -9.43 9.24 4.62
C ILE A 88 -10.12 10.35 3.85
N ASN A 89 -10.64 11.35 4.58
CA ASN A 89 -11.04 12.60 3.96
C ASN A 89 -9.79 13.47 3.71
N THR A 90 -9.52 13.82 2.46
CA THR A 90 -8.31 14.57 2.05
C THR A 90 -8.54 16.08 1.95
N THR A 91 -9.79 16.53 1.87
CA THR A 91 -10.14 17.94 1.67
C THR A 91 -10.82 18.59 2.89
N GLY A 92 -11.32 17.79 3.83
CA GLY A 92 -12.17 18.23 4.93
C GLY A 92 -13.63 18.50 4.54
N GLN A 93 -13.97 18.39 3.25
CA GLN A 93 -15.34 18.55 2.76
C GLN A 93 -16.13 17.24 2.89
N VAL A 94 -17.44 17.32 3.05
CA VAL A 94 -18.29 16.11 3.08
C VAL A 94 -18.16 15.38 1.74
N PRO A 95 -17.69 14.12 1.71
CA PRO A 95 -17.59 13.37 0.46
C PRO A 95 -18.97 13.07 -0.13
N ALA A 96 -19.06 13.06 -1.47
CA ALA A 96 -20.26 12.59 -2.14
C ALA A 96 -20.56 11.12 -1.78
N ALA A 97 -21.83 10.82 -1.50
CA ALA A 97 -22.26 9.45 -1.21
C ALA A 97 -22.16 8.57 -2.46
N GLY A 98 -21.69 7.34 -2.28
CA GLY A 98 -21.57 6.37 -3.36
C GLY A 98 -20.34 5.47 -3.23
N VAL A 99 -20.13 4.63 -4.24
CA VAL A 99 -18.95 3.77 -4.35
C VAL A 99 -17.78 4.58 -4.90
N PHE A 100 -16.60 4.41 -4.31
CA PHE A 100 -15.36 4.94 -4.85
C PHE A 100 -14.34 3.82 -5.08
N THR A 101 -13.41 4.05 -5.99
CA THR A 101 -12.36 3.08 -6.35
C THR A 101 -11.00 3.75 -6.36
N ALA A 102 -9.96 3.03 -5.93
CA ALA A 102 -8.56 3.38 -6.13
C ALA A 102 -7.81 2.19 -6.72
N THR A 103 -6.73 2.45 -7.44
CA THR A 103 -5.89 1.41 -8.04
C THR A 103 -4.42 1.75 -7.82
N ALA A 104 -3.66 0.76 -7.42
CA ALA A 104 -2.22 0.82 -7.31
C ALA A 104 -1.61 -0.49 -7.83
N THR A 105 -0.44 -0.37 -8.45
CA THR A 105 0.38 -1.49 -8.88
C THR A 105 1.41 -1.76 -7.80
N ILE A 106 1.65 -3.04 -7.51
CA ILE A 106 2.74 -3.46 -6.64
C ILE A 106 3.86 -3.97 -7.54
N GLN A 107 5.03 -3.35 -7.45
CA GLN A 107 6.21 -3.76 -8.22
C GLN A 107 7.19 -4.50 -7.31
N ALA A 108 7.69 -5.63 -7.78
CA ALA A 108 8.83 -6.30 -7.18
C ALA A 108 10.13 -5.77 -7.78
N GLU A 109 11.08 -5.42 -6.93
CA GLU A 109 12.42 -4.94 -7.26
C GLU A 109 13.44 -5.92 -6.66
N MET A 110 14.40 -6.35 -7.46
CA MET A 110 15.46 -7.29 -7.06
C MET A 110 16.81 -6.62 -7.28
N GLU A 111 17.62 -6.57 -6.23
CA GLU A 111 18.96 -5.96 -6.20
C GLU A 111 20.04 -6.98 -5.79
#